data_AF-A0A2H0RQA3-F1
#
_entry.id   AF-A0A2H0RQA3-F1
#
_cell.length_a   1.000
_cell.length_b   1.000
_cell.length_c   1.000
_cell.angle_alpha   90.00
_cell.angle_beta   90.00
_cell.angle_gamma   90.00
#
_symmetry.space_group_name_H-M   'P 1'
#
loop_
_entity.id
_entity.type
_entity.pdbx_description
1 polymer ?
#
loop_
_entity_poly.entity_id
_entity_poly.type
_entity_poly.pdbx_seq_one_letter_code
_entity_poly.pdbx_strand_id
1 'polypeptide(L)'
;MPLKHATETFLVFLLGVLIALTGLLVATLPPFPLGTLPGLVLLAVTLLYPLSLLSLLRRNRADYTFRWLHWVPAGMVLLWFALQGLVVLIPSLVVLLSMYTWGWTLPLVALGFLALAVFCLRVIRRRGLRVFLLAVAFIPFVAGAVMSEQKFHWDREVAALLWGQEWWLRVQHGITGSGAMQVAMEEGMASSDKNLEESADPDEEAWRERLRAFERRRERIAARLLHQGDDEEEMEEENVTSESSSDEAVLEPAYTGTGRELREVATLPDALPSAGAGVGAMGLTLFLSYCGLLHQRAKKRV
;
A
#
# COMPACT_ATOMS: atom_id res chain seq x y z
N MET A 1 -21.70 32.37 -12.47
CA MET A 1 -21.48 33.35 -11.38
C MET A 1 -20.09 33.11 -10.80
N PRO A 2 -19.32 34.14 -10.42
CA PRO A 2 -18.04 33.95 -9.75
C PRO A 2 -18.24 33.20 -8.42
N LEU A 3 -17.23 32.43 -7.99
CA LEU A 3 -17.25 31.70 -6.71
C LEU A 3 -17.62 32.65 -5.56
N LYS A 4 -18.51 32.19 -4.66
CA LYS A 4 -18.80 32.94 -3.44
C LYS A 4 -17.52 33.02 -2.60
N HIS A 5 -17.29 34.15 -1.95
CA HIS A 5 -16.05 34.39 -1.19
C HIS A 5 -15.79 33.33 -0.11
N ALA A 6 -16.84 32.75 0.46
CA ALA A 6 -16.73 31.65 1.42
C ALA A 6 -16.25 30.34 0.77
N THR A 7 -16.78 29.98 -0.40
CA THR A 7 -16.40 28.74 -1.10
C THR A 7 -14.96 28.79 -1.58
N GLU A 8 -14.50 29.93 -2.07
CA GLU A 8 -13.10 30.10 -2.49
C GLU A 8 -12.14 29.99 -1.31
N THR A 9 -12.46 30.63 -0.18
CA THR A 9 -11.66 30.57 1.05
C THR A 9 -11.59 29.15 1.60
N PHE A 10 -12.72 28.43 1.58
CA PHE A 10 -12.78 27.02 1.96
C PHE A 10 -11.92 26.14 1.05
N LEU A 11 -12.01 26.31 -0.27
CA LEU A 11 -11.21 25.53 -1.22
C LEU A 11 -9.70 25.80 -1.08
N VAL A 12 -9.30 27.06 -0.84
CA VAL A 12 -7.89 27.40 -0.56
C VAL A 12 -7.38 26.68 0.69
N PHE A 13 -8.16 26.72 1.78
CA PHE A 13 -7.79 26.05 3.02
C PHE A 13 -7.74 24.53 2.84
N LEU A 14 -8.77 23.94 2.22
CA LEU A 14 -8.84 22.52 1.91
C LEU A 14 -7.65 22.07 1.06
N LEU A 15 -7.28 22.85 0.04
CA LEU A 15 -6.11 22.57 -0.79
C LEU A 15 -4.82 22.61 0.03
N GLY A 16 -4.66 23.57 0.94
CA GLY A 16 -3.51 23.60 1.86
C GLY A 16 -3.42 22.35 2.73
N VAL A 17 -4.54 21.93 3.32
CA VAL A 17 -4.62 20.67 4.09
C VAL A 17 -4.27 19.46 3.23
N LEU A 18 -4.79 19.40 2.00
CA LEU A 18 -4.49 18.29 1.08
C LEU A 18 -3.01 18.25 0.69
N ILE A 19 -2.38 19.39 0.40
CA ILE A 19 -0.94 19.45 0.10
C ILE A 19 -0.13 18.92 1.30
N ALA A 20 -0.46 19.34 2.52
CA ALA A 20 0.20 18.85 3.73
C ALA A 20 0.02 17.34 3.92
N LEU A 21 -1.22 16.83 3.79
CA LEU A 21 -1.50 15.39 3.90
C LEU A 21 -0.81 14.58 2.81
N THR A 22 -0.82 15.05 1.57
CA THR A 22 -0.10 14.39 0.47
C THR A 22 1.40 14.37 0.74
N GLY A 23 1.98 15.45 1.27
CA GLY A 23 3.40 15.46 1.63
C GLY A 23 3.76 14.42 2.69
N LEU A 24 2.96 14.32 3.75
CA LEU A 24 3.08 13.27 4.76
C LEU A 24 2.95 11.86 4.15
N LEU A 25 1.93 11.62 3.33
CA LEU A 25 1.71 10.31 2.71
C LEU A 25 2.84 9.93 1.75
N VAL A 26 3.33 10.88 0.94
CA VAL A 26 4.44 10.62 0.02
C VAL A 26 5.73 10.29 0.76
N ALA A 27 6.02 10.96 1.87
CA ALA A 27 7.21 10.67 2.67
C ALA A 27 7.16 9.31 3.36
N THR A 28 5.97 8.79 3.63
CA THR A 28 5.79 7.47 4.27
C THR A 28 5.67 6.32 3.28
N LEU A 29 5.65 6.59 1.96
CA LEU A 29 5.57 5.54 0.95
C LEU A 29 6.80 4.62 1.01
N PRO A 30 6.60 3.29 0.94
CA PRO A 30 7.71 2.35 0.81
C PRO A 30 8.51 2.61 -0.47
N PRO A 31 9.81 2.27 -0.52
CA PRO A 31 10.59 2.32 -1.76
C PRO A 31 10.12 1.25 -2.76
N PHE A 32 10.55 1.37 -4.02
CA PHE A 32 10.27 0.33 -5.02
C PHE A 32 10.97 -0.99 -4.68
N PRO A 33 10.34 -2.14 -5.01
CA PRO A 33 9.06 -2.28 -5.74
C PRO A 33 7.81 -2.19 -4.86
N LEU A 34 7.92 -2.29 -3.54
CA LEU A 34 6.78 -2.33 -2.59
C LEU A 34 5.93 -1.05 -2.63
N GLY A 35 6.55 0.09 -2.87
CA GLY A 35 5.86 1.38 -2.97
C GLY A 35 4.99 1.59 -4.21
N THR A 36 5.09 0.70 -5.21
CA THR A 36 4.47 0.92 -6.52
C THR A 36 2.95 1.00 -6.41
N LEU A 37 2.35 -0.02 -5.79
CA LEU A 37 0.90 -0.13 -5.65
C LEU A 37 0.31 0.96 -4.74
N PRO A 38 0.79 1.17 -3.49
CA PRO A 38 0.29 2.26 -2.66
C PRO A 38 0.52 3.64 -3.30
N GLY A 39 1.64 3.82 -3.99
CA GLY A 39 1.91 5.02 -4.78
C GLY A 39 0.89 5.23 -5.91
N LEU A 40 0.52 4.18 -6.64
CA LEU A 40 -0.46 4.27 -7.73
C LEU A 40 -1.86 4.58 -7.20
N VAL A 41 -2.25 4.00 -6.07
CA VAL A 41 -3.51 4.33 -5.39
C VAL A 41 -3.50 5.81 -4.97
N LEU A 42 -2.41 6.27 -4.35
CA LEU A 42 -2.27 7.68 -3.97
C LEU A 42 -2.30 8.62 -5.18
N LEU A 43 -1.67 8.23 -6.29
CA LEU A 43 -1.69 8.97 -7.54
C LEU A 43 -3.12 9.04 -8.11
N ALA A 44 -3.84 7.92 -8.14
CA ALA A 44 -5.22 7.87 -8.62
C ALA A 44 -6.13 8.78 -7.78
N VAL A 45 -6.02 8.74 -6.45
CA VAL A 45 -6.79 9.60 -5.54
C VAL A 45 -6.46 11.08 -5.76
N THR A 46 -5.17 11.42 -5.84
CA THR A 46 -4.72 12.80 -6.04
C THR A 46 -5.04 13.35 -7.42
N LEU A 47 -5.19 12.51 -8.45
CA LEU A 47 -5.70 12.89 -9.77
C LEU A 47 -7.23 13.00 -9.81
N LEU A 48 -7.94 12.12 -9.09
CA LEU A 48 -9.39 12.15 -9.01
C LEU A 48 -9.89 13.42 -8.32
N TYR A 49 -9.14 13.91 -7.32
CA TYR A 49 -9.42 15.16 -6.62
C TYR A 49 -9.63 16.36 -7.56
N PRO A 50 -8.64 16.85 -8.34
CA PRO A 50 -8.81 18.01 -9.21
C PRO A 50 -9.81 17.74 -10.35
N LEU A 51 -9.90 16.50 -10.83
CA LEU A 51 -10.86 16.11 -11.88
C LEU A 51 -12.30 16.23 -11.39
N SER A 52 -12.60 15.78 -10.17
CA SER A 52 -13.93 15.91 -9.57
C SER A 52 -14.34 17.37 -9.35
N LEU A 53 -13.37 18.23 -9.00
CA LEU A 53 -13.56 19.67 -8.79
C LEU A 53 -13.62 20.47 -10.09
N LEU A 54 -13.15 19.91 -11.21
CA LEU A 54 -13.03 20.61 -12.49
C LEU A 54 -14.37 21.16 -12.97
N SER A 55 -15.44 20.38 -12.82
CA SER A 55 -16.81 20.78 -13.19
C SER A 55 -17.27 22.01 -12.38
N LEU A 56 -17.06 21.98 -11.06
CA LEU A 56 -17.39 23.08 -10.16
C LEU A 56 -16.58 24.35 -10.48
N LEU A 57 -15.27 24.20 -10.68
CA LEU A 57 -14.35 25.30 -10.96
C LEU A 57 -14.62 25.95 -12.32
N ARG A 58 -14.91 25.15 -13.35
CA ARG A 58 -15.29 25.66 -14.68
C ARG A 58 -16.64 26.37 -14.65
N ARG A 59 -17.65 25.80 -14.01
CA ARG A 59 -19.00 26.40 -13.91
C ARG A 59 -18.97 27.77 -13.22
N ASN A 60 -18.10 27.93 -12.21
CA ASN A 60 -17.96 29.17 -11.45
C ASN A 60 -16.88 30.11 -11.99
N ARG A 61 -16.33 29.85 -13.19
CA ARG A 61 -15.29 30.66 -13.87
C ARG A 61 -14.11 31.01 -12.95
N ALA A 62 -13.62 30.04 -12.19
CA ALA A 62 -12.47 30.25 -11.33
C ALA A 62 -11.21 30.62 -12.15
N ASP A 63 -10.30 31.39 -11.56
CA ASP A 63 -9.04 31.79 -12.20
C ASP A 63 -8.23 30.58 -12.67
N TYR A 64 -7.52 30.72 -13.80
CA TYR A 64 -6.68 29.64 -14.34
C TYR A 64 -5.59 29.23 -13.36
N THR A 65 -4.95 30.20 -12.69
CA THR A 65 -3.92 29.94 -11.67
C THR A 65 -4.47 29.12 -10.52
N PHE A 66 -5.69 29.42 -10.06
CA PHE A 66 -6.33 28.67 -8.98
C PHE A 66 -6.62 27.22 -9.39
N ARG A 67 -7.06 27.00 -10.63
CA ARG A 67 -7.28 25.65 -11.18
C ARG A 67 -6.01 24.82 -11.23
N TRP A 68 -4.90 25.41 -11.66
CA TRP A 68 -3.60 24.71 -11.71
C TRP A 68 -3.08 24.32 -10.33
N LEU A 69 -3.33 25.14 -9.31
CA LEU A 69 -2.89 24.87 -7.95
C LEU A 69 -3.47 23.56 -7.36
N HIS A 70 -4.65 23.12 -7.82
CA HIS A 70 -5.25 21.87 -7.37
C HIS A 70 -4.53 20.62 -7.90
N TRP A 71 -3.65 20.77 -8.89
CA TRP A 71 -2.82 19.69 -9.41
C TRP A 71 -1.52 19.50 -8.62
N VAL A 72 -1.19 20.40 -7.68
CA VAL A 72 0.02 20.29 -6.86
C VAL A 72 0.14 18.93 -6.17
N PRO A 73 -0.88 18.40 -5.46
CA PRO A 73 -0.81 17.08 -4.83
C PRO A 73 -0.44 15.95 -5.80
N ALA A 74 -1.08 15.90 -6.99
CA ALA A 74 -0.76 14.90 -8.00
C ALA A 74 0.68 15.08 -8.53
N GLY A 75 1.12 16.32 -8.71
CA GLY A 75 2.49 16.65 -9.09
C GLY A 75 3.53 16.16 -8.07
N MET A 76 3.23 16.26 -6.76
CA MET A 76 4.11 15.70 -5.71
C MET A 76 4.26 14.19 -5.86
N VAL A 77 3.15 13.46 -6.04
CA VAL A 77 3.20 11.99 -6.18
C VAL A 77 3.93 11.59 -7.47
N LEU A 78 3.64 12.27 -8.59
CA LEU A 78 4.35 12.03 -9.86
C LEU A 78 5.85 12.28 -9.76
N LEU A 79 6.25 13.36 -9.07
CA LEU A 79 7.66 13.66 -8.85
C LEU A 79 8.34 12.57 -8.02
N TRP A 80 7.65 12.03 -7.01
CA TRP A 80 8.16 10.88 -6.25
C TRP A 80 8.36 9.65 -7.14
N PHE A 81 7.39 9.30 -7.99
CA PHE A 81 7.53 8.21 -8.97
C PHE A 81 8.72 8.43 -9.91
N ALA A 82 8.86 9.65 -10.43
CA ALA A 82 9.95 10.01 -11.31
C ALA A 82 11.31 9.87 -10.61
N LEU A 83 11.44 10.37 -9.37
CA LEU A 83 12.67 10.25 -8.57
C LEU A 83 12.99 8.78 -8.25
N GLN A 84 12.01 7.97 -7.86
CA GLN A 84 12.21 6.55 -7.61
C GLN A 84 12.69 5.81 -8.86
N GLY A 85 12.04 6.02 -10.01
CA GLY A 85 12.48 5.44 -11.28
C GLY A 85 13.88 5.90 -11.68
N LEU A 86 14.21 7.17 -11.44
CA LEU A 86 15.52 7.73 -11.73
C LEU A 86 16.61 7.17 -10.82
N VAL A 87 16.30 6.90 -9.53
CA VAL A 87 17.22 6.26 -8.57
C VAL A 87 17.56 4.83 -8.99
N VAL A 88 16.61 4.08 -9.55
CA VAL A 88 16.87 2.73 -10.08
C VAL A 88 17.89 2.77 -11.22
N LEU A 89 17.84 3.81 -12.07
CA LEU A 89 18.78 3.98 -13.18
C LEU A 89 20.12 4.59 -12.73
N ILE A 90 20.09 5.49 -11.75
CA ILE A 90 21.22 6.30 -11.29
C ILE A 90 21.24 6.32 -9.75
N PRO A 91 21.95 5.38 -9.11
CA PRO A 91 21.95 5.24 -7.64
C PRO A 91 22.46 6.47 -6.87
N SER A 92 23.27 7.33 -7.49
CA SER A 92 23.76 8.57 -6.84
C SER A 92 22.65 9.57 -6.51
N LEU A 93 21.46 9.41 -7.09
CA LEU A 93 20.30 10.26 -6.83
C LEU A 93 19.53 9.92 -5.55
N VAL A 94 19.96 8.91 -4.79
CA VAL A 94 19.40 8.62 -3.46
C VAL A 94 19.47 9.84 -2.54
N VAL A 95 20.51 10.66 -2.65
CA VAL A 95 20.63 11.92 -1.91
C VAL A 95 19.49 12.87 -2.28
N LEU A 96 19.17 13.01 -3.57
CA LEU A 96 18.06 13.84 -4.02
C LEU A 96 16.71 13.32 -3.52
N LEU A 97 16.50 12.00 -3.55
CA LEU A 97 15.30 11.36 -3.03
C LEU A 97 15.16 11.56 -1.50
N SER A 98 16.25 11.43 -0.75
CA SER A 98 16.23 11.67 0.70
C SER A 98 15.96 13.14 1.04
N MET A 99 16.55 14.09 0.30
CA MET A 99 16.22 15.51 0.42
C MET A 99 14.75 15.79 0.06
N TYR A 100 14.22 15.06 -0.91
CA TYR A 100 12.83 15.17 -1.33
C TYR A 100 11.85 14.68 -0.25
N THR A 101 12.13 13.54 0.39
CA THR A 101 11.26 12.96 1.43
C THR A 101 11.47 13.54 2.82
N TRP A 102 12.59 14.25 3.04
CA TRP A 102 12.94 14.86 4.33
C TRP A 102 11.81 15.72 4.91
N GLY A 103 11.56 15.56 6.22
CA GLY A 103 10.58 16.36 6.95
C GLY A 103 9.18 16.26 6.35
N TRP A 104 8.75 15.06 5.95
CA TRP A 104 7.45 14.85 5.29
C TRP A 104 7.31 15.59 3.96
N THR A 105 8.36 15.61 3.14
CA THR A 105 8.46 16.43 1.92
C THR A 105 8.33 17.94 2.17
N LEU A 106 8.87 18.42 3.31
CA LEU A 106 8.78 19.81 3.75
C LEU A 106 9.11 20.83 2.65
N PRO A 107 10.19 20.66 1.83
CA PRO A 107 10.54 21.64 0.82
C PRO A 107 9.41 21.85 -0.20
N LEU A 108 8.77 20.76 -0.65
CA LEU A 108 7.73 20.84 -1.67
C LEU A 108 6.40 21.31 -1.10
N VAL A 109 6.05 20.87 0.12
CA VAL A 109 4.88 21.40 0.85
C VAL A 109 5.02 22.90 1.07
N ALA A 110 6.20 23.37 1.52
CA ALA A 110 6.48 24.79 1.70
C ALA A 110 6.34 25.58 0.40
N LEU A 111 6.81 25.05 -0.73
CA LEU A 111 6.59 25.67 -2.06
C LEU A 111 5.09 25.73 -2.42
N GLY A 112 4.32 24.68 -2.15
CA GLY A 112 2.87 24.67 -2.36
C GLY A 112 2.13 25.72 -1.52
N PHE A 113 2.48 25.83 -0.23
CA PHE A 113 1.93 26.84 0.67
C PHE A 113 2.37 28.26 0.28
N LEU A 114 3.61 28.44 -0.17
CA LEU A 114 4.09 29.72 -0.69
C LEU A 114 3.31 30.13 -1.93
N ALA A 115 3.08 29.21 -2.87
CA ALA A 115 2.28 29.47 -4.06
C ALA A 115 0.82 29.83 -3.71
N LEU A 116 0.22 29.15 -2.73
CA LEU A 116 -1.09 29.49 -2.16
C LEU A 116 -1.11 30.87 -1.51
N ALA A 117 -0.08 31.21 -0.73
CA ALA A 117 0.04 32.51 -0.09
C ALA A 117 0.19 33.63 -1.12
N VAL A 118 1.05 33.46 -2.13
CA VAL A 118 1.20 34.41 -3.25
C VAL A 118 -0.12 34.58 -3.99
N PHE A 119 -0.85 33.50 -4.26
CA PHE A 119 -2.19 33.57 -4.84
C PHE A 119 -3.14 34.39 -3.95
N CYS A 120 -3.16 34.13 -2.64
CA CYS A 120 -4.00 34.88 -1.69
C CYS A 120 -3.63 36.36 -1.60
N LEU A 121 -2.35 36.71 -1.74
CA LEU A 121 -1.89 38.10 -1.70
C LEU A 121 -2.24 38.87 -2.99
N ARG A 122 -2.20 38.19 -4.15
CA ARG A 122 -2.61 38.77 -5.44
C ARG A 122 -4.11 39.05 -5.50
N VAL A 123 -4.94 38.16 -4.93
CA VAL A 123 -6.39 38.37 -4.89
C VAL A 123 -6.71 39.40 -3.80
N ILE A 124 -7.06 40.63 -4.22
CA ILE A 124 -7.07 41.83 -3.35
C ILE A 124 -7.98 41.69 -2.10
N ARG A 125 -8.96 40.78 -2.10
CA ARG A 125 -10.07 40.72 -1.14
C ARG A 125 -9.91 39.57 -0.12
N ARG A 126 -10.03 39.89 1.19
CA ARG A 126 -9.95 38.94 2.34
C ARG A 126 -8.61 38.20 2.51
N ARG A 127 -7.50 38.85 2.16
CA ARG A 127 -6.14 38.29 2.23
C ARG A 127 -5.78 37.75 3.62
N GLY A 128 -6.05 38.54 4.66
CA GLY A 128 -5.67 38.21 6.04
C GLY A 128 -6.27 36.89 6.53
N LEU A 129 -7.58 36.68 6.33
CA LEU A 129 -8.23 35.43 6.76
C LEU A 129 -7.68 34.20 6.03
N ARG A 130 -7.44 34.30 4.71
CA ARG A 130 -6.91 33.18 3.92
C ARG A 130 -5.49 32.82 4.35
N VAL A 131 -4.62 33.81 4.49
CA VAL A 131 -3.23 33.61 4.93
C VAL A 131 -3.20 33.07 6.36
N PHE A 132 -4.06 33.57 7.25
CA PHE A 132 -4.19 33.05 8.60
C PHE A 132 -4.61 31.57 8.62
N LEU A 133 -5.63 31.18 7.84
CA LEU A 133 -6.05 29.78 7.74
C LEU A 133 -4.96 28.87 7.17
N LEU A 134 -4.20 29.36 6.18
CA LEU A 134 -3.04 28.63 5.65
C LEU A 134 -1.96 28.47 6.73
N ALA A 135 -1.67 29.51 7.51
CA ALA A 135 -0.71 29.43 8.61
C ALA A 135 -1.17 28.42 9.68
N VAL A 136 -2.46 28.39 10.01
CA VAL A 136 -3.04 27.41 10.95
C VAL A 136 -2.86 25.97 10.46
N ALA A 137 -2.88 25.71 9.16
CA ALA A 137 -2.58 24.38 8.61
C ALA A 137 -1.07 24.11 8.52
N PHE A 138 -0.27 25.11 8.12
CA PHE A 138 1.16 24.95 7.84
C PHE A 138 2.00 24.83 9.12
N ILE A 139 1.73 25.63 10.14
CA ILE A 139 2.54 25.66 11.37
C ILE A 139 2.54 24.29 12.08
N PRO A 140 1.38 23.65 12.33
CA PRO A 140 1.36 22.31 12.92
C PRO A 140 2.07 21.27 12.04
N PHE A 141 1.94 21.39 10.71
CA PHE A 141 2.64 20.50 9.78
C PHE A 141 4.16 20.62 9.89
N VAL A 142 4.70 21.85 9.87
CA VAL A 142 6.14 22.10 10.04
C VAL A 142 6.63 21.60 11.40
N ALA A 143 5.87 21.89 12.47
CA ALA A 143 6.21 21.43 13.81
C ALA A 143 6.26 19.90 13.87
N GLY A 144 5.26 19.22 13.31
CA GLY A 144 5.21 17.77 13.23
C GLY A 144 6.38 17.18 12.42
N ALA A 145 6.67 17.76 11.24
CA ALA A 145 7.78 17.34 10.40
C ALA A 145 9.13 17.43 11.13
N VAL A 146 9.40 18.57 11.78
CA VAL A 146 10.66 18.77 12.54
C VAL A 146 10.72 17.87 13.77
N MET A 147 9.61 17.67 14.48
CA MET A 147 9.56 16.78 15.64
C MET A 147 9.75 15.30 15.27
N SER A 148 9.22 14.87 14.11
CA SER A 148 9.38 13.51 13.59
C SER A 148 10.85 13.18 13.34
N GLU A 149 11.59 14.12 12.75
CA GLU A 149 13.02 13.96 12.45
C GLU A 149 13.89 13.92 13.72
N GLN A 150 13.51 14.66 14.77
CA GLN A 150 14.38 14.82 15.95
C GLN A 150 14.21 13.74 17.03
N LYS A 151 12.98 13.33 17.35
CA LYS A 151 12.71 12.59 18.60
C LYS A 151 11.73 11.44 18.47
N PHE A 152 10.71 11.58 17.64
CA PHE A 152 9.54 10.71 17.75
C PHE A 152 9.36 9.74 16.57
N HIS A 153 10.07 9.89 15.46
CA HIS A 153 10.01 8.98 14.30
C HIS A 153 8.59 8.58 13.86
N TRP A 154 7.63 9.53 13.95
CA TRP A 154 6.21 9.30 13.66
C TRP A 154 5.97 8.84 12.22
N ASP A 155 6.84 9.24 11.30
CA ASP A 155 6.86 8.76 9.93
C ASP A 155 6.88 7.22 9.86
N ARG A 156 7.65 6.55 10.72
CA ARG A 156 7.75 5.09 10.74
C ARG A 156 6.47 4.44 11.26
N GLU A 157 5.88 5.01 12.31
CA GLU A 157 4.62 4.52 12.87
C GLU A 157 3.47 4.67 11.87
N VAL A 158 3.37 5.85 11.23
CA VAL A 158 2.36 6.10 10.19
C VAL A 158 2.59 5.18 8.99
N ALA A 159 3.84 4.98 8.56
CA ALA A 159 4.16 4.08 7.47
C ALA A 159 3.79 2.62 7.81
N ALA A 160 4.10 2.16 9.02
CA ALA A 160 3.75 0.82 9.47
C ALA A 160 2.23 0.62 9.54
N LEU A 161 1.50 1.61 10.07
CA LEU A 161 0.04 1.55 10.14
C LEU A 161 -0.63 1.55 8.77
N LEU A 162 -0.19 2.42 7.87
CA LEU A 162 -0.81 2.59 6.55
C LEU A 162 -0.37 1.52 5.55
N TRP A 163 0.92 1.20 5.51
CA TRP A 163 1.53 0.40 4.43
C TRP A 163 2.02 -0.96 4.91
N GLY A 164 2.26 -1.16 6.20
CA GLY A 164 2.70 -2.42 6.79
C GLY A 164 1.61 -3.49 6.91
N GLN A 165 0.42 -3.24 6.36
CA GLN A 165 -0.70 -4.17 6.44
C GLN A 165 -0.55 -5.31 5.42
N GLU A 166 -0.75 -6.57 5.85
CA GLU A 166 -0.59 -7.78 5.03
C GLU A 166 -1.41 -7.77 3.73
N TRP A 167 -2.54 -7.06 3.70
CA TRP A 167 -3.39 -7.02 2.52
C TRP A 167 -2.73 -6.30 1.34
N TRP A 168 -1.88 -5.28 1.59
CA TRP A 168 -1.12 -4.62 0.53
C TRP A 168 -0.18 -5.61 -0.15
N LEU A 169 0.52 -6.41 0.66
CA LEU A 169 1.38 -7.47 0.17
C LEU A 169 0.55 -8.48 -0.63
N ARG A 170 -0.55 -9.00 -0.08
CA ARG A 170 -1.41 -9.99 -0.76
C ARG A 170 -1.90 -9.50 -2.13
N VAL A 171 -2.36 -8.25 -2.22
CA VAL A 171 -2.85 -7.66 -3.48
C VAL A 171 -1.70 -7.46 -4.47
N GLN A 172 -0.54 -6.99 -4.00
CA GLN A 172 0.64 -6.84 -4.86
C GLN A 172 1.07 -8.18 -5.46
N HIS A 173 1.14 -9.25 -4.65
CA HIS A 173 1.47 -10.59 -5.13
C HIS A 173 0.45 -11.13 -6.14
N GLY A 174 -0.84 -10.81 -5.97
CA GLY A 174 -1.89 -11.18 -6.93
C GLY A 174 -1.80 -10.43 -8.26
N ILE A 175 -1.31 -9.19 -8.27
CA ILE A 175 -1.24 -8.33 -9.45
C ILE A 175 0.06 -8.52 -10.24
N THR A 176 1.21 -8.67 -9.56
CA THR A 176 2.51 -8.76 -10.25
C THR A 176 2.79 -10.14 -10.86
N GLY A 177 1.93 -11.14 -10.58
CA GLY A 177 2.15 -12.51 -11.03
C GLY A 177 3.40 -13.14 -10.42
N SER A 178 3.46 -14.47 -10.42
CA SER A 178 4.55 -15.26 -9.84
C SER A 178 5.95 -14.97 -10.43
N GLY A 179 6.06 -14.22 -11.53
CA GLY A 179 7.32 -13.98 -12.24
C GLY A 179 8.17 -12.84 -11.67
N ALA A 180 7.57 -11.84 -11.03
CA ALA A 180 8.32 -10.69 -10.51
C ALA A 180 9.22 -11.03 -9.30
N MET A 181 8.90 -12.12 -8.57
CA MET A 181 9.73 -12.60 -7.45
C MET A 181 10.90 -13.47 -7.91
N GLN A 182 10.87 -14.01 -9.13
CA GLN A 182 11.96 -14.85 -9.63
C GLN A 182 13.24 -14.02 -9.83
N VAL A 183 13.09 -12.77 -10.32
CA VAL A 183 14.22 -11.84 -10.49
C VAL A 183 14.72 -11.26 -9.15
N ALA A 184 13.84 -11.15 -8.14
CA ALA A 184 14.22 -10.61 -6.83
C ALA A 184 14.79 -11.68 -5.86
N MET A 185 14.48 -12.96 -6.07
CA MET A 185 15.07 -14.07 -5.27
C MET A 185 16.38 -14.60 -5.84
N GLU A 186 16.68 -14.37 -7.13
CA GLU A 186 17.90 -14.90 -7.76
C GLU A 186 19.18 -14.14 -7.37
N GLU A 187 19.06 -12.88 -6.91
CA GLU A 187 20.20 -12.06 -6.48
C GLU A 187 20.51 -12.16 -4.96
N GLY A 188 19.69 -12.87 -4.19
CA GLY A 188 19.85 -13.00 -2.73
C GLY A 188 20.08 -14.45 -2.31
N MET A 189 21.34 -14.85 -2.23
CA MET A 189 21.78 -16.11 -1.60
C MET A 189 21.02 -16.42 -0.30
N ALA A 190 20.19 -17.46 -0.34
CA ALA A 190 20.09 -18.43 0.74
C ALA A 190 19.97 -19.80 0.08
N SER A 191 21.01 -20.62 0.22
CA SER A 191 20.84 -22.06 0.12
C SER A 191 19.65 -22.41 1.01
N SER A 192 18.55 -22.83 0.40
CA SER A 192 17.43 -23.40 1.13
C SER A 192 17.88 -24.79 1.59
N ASP A 193 18.76 -24.81 2.59
CA ASP A 193 18.99 -25.96 3.43
C ASP A 193 17.70 -26.15 4.22
N LYS A 194 16.75 -26.85 3.61
CA LYS A 194 15.51 -27.26 4.26
C LYS A 194 15.91 -28.14 5.43
N ASN A 195 15.91 -27.57 6.63
CA ASN A 195 16.31 -28.27 7.84
C ASN A 195 15.21 -29.27 8.27
N LEU A 196 15.13 -30.38 7.54
CA LEU A 196 14.15 -31.48 7.73
C LEU A 196 14.74 -32.64 8.54
N GLU A 197 15.89 -32.41 9.18
CA GLU A 197 16.54 -33.39 10.05
C GLU A 197 15.63 -33.76 11.23
N GLU A 198 15.82 -34.97 11.75
CA GLU A 198 15.03 -35.50 12.86
C GLU A 198 15.13 -34.58 14.09
N SER A 199 13.99 -34.18 14.65
CA SER A 199 13.94 -33.42 15.90
C SER A 199 13.87 -34.35 17.10
N ALA A 200 14.47 -33.95 18.22
CA ALA A 200 14.38 -34.67 19.49
C ALA A 200 13.04 -34.44 20.21
N ASP A 201 12.23 -33.48 19.76
CA ASP A 201 10.91 -33.16 20.32
C ASP A 201 9.80 -33.96 19.59
N PRO A 202 9.03 -34.81 20.29
CA PRO A 202 8.00 -35.66 19.67
C PRO A 202 6.87 -34.88 18.99
N ASP A 203 6.51 -33.69 19.49
CA ASP A 203 5.41 -32.90 18.93
C ASP A 203 5.85 -32.15 17.65
N GLU A 204 7.10 -31.69 17.63
CA GLU A 204 7.72 -31.09 16.46
C GLU A 204 8.01 -32.14 15.37
N GLU A 205 8.47 -33.33 15.77
CA GLU A 205 8.79 -34.43 14.86
C GLU A 205 7.54 -34.95 14.14
N ALA A 206 6.40 -35.06 14.83
CA ALA A 206 5.12 -35.41 14.21
C ALA A 206 4.68 -34.40 13.14
N TRP A 207 5.05 -33.14 13.31
CA TRP A 207 4.78 -32.09 12.33
C TRP A 207 5.79 -32.11 11.17
N ARG A 208 7.10 -32.32 11.45
CA ARG A 208 8.14 -32.48 10.42
C ARG A 208 7.92 -33.72 9.56
N GLU A 209 7.43 -34.81 10.15
CA GLU A 209 7.08 -36.03 9.43
C GLU A 209 5.93 -35.80 8.44
N ARG A 210 4.93 -35.00 8.82
CA ARG A 210 3.85 -34.57 7.92
C ARG A 210 4.40 -33.74 6.75
N LEU A 211 5.33 -32.83 7.00
CA LEU A 211 5.99 -32.05 5.94
C LEU A 211 6.79 -32.95 4.98
N ARG A 212 7.58 -33.90 5.49
CA ARG A 212 8.28 -34.89 4.66
C ARG A 212 7.30 -35.74 3.84
N ALA A 213 6.13 -36.08 4.38
CA ALA A 213 5.10 -36.81 3.64
C ALA A 213 4.48 -35.95 2.50
N PHE A 214 4.29 -34.66 2.73
CA PHE A 214 3.83 -33.72 1.71
C PHE A 214 4.86 -33.50 0.60
N GLU A 215 6.16 -33.41 0.93
CA GLU A 215 7.23 -33.30 -0.08
C GLU A 215 7.33 -34.55 -0.94
N ARG A 216 7.33 -35.75 -0.34
CA ARG A 216 7.29 -37.02 -1.09
C ARG A 216 6.09 -37.09 -2.02
N ARG A 217 4.93 -36.54 -1.60
CA ARG A 217 3.74 -36.47 -2.48
C ARG A 217 3.94 -35.51 -3.65
N ARG A 218 4.59 -34.37 -3.44
CA ARG A 218 4.91 -33.41 -4.49
C ARG A 218 5.92 -33.96 -5.49
N GLU A 219 6.97 -34.62 -5.02
CA GLU A 219 7.96 -35.26 -5.90
C GLU A 219 7.30 -36.31 -6.79
N ARG A 220 6.37 -37.11 -6.25
CA ARG A 220 5.58 -38.06 -7.06
C ARG A 220 4.71 -37.36 -8.11
N ILE A 221 4.15 -36.19 -7.81
CA ILE A 221 3.34 -35.42 -8.76
C ILE A 221 4.23 -34.78 -9.83
N ALA A 222 5.38 -34.22 -9.44
CA ALA A 222 6.34 -33.64 -10.36
C ALA A 222 6.94 -34.70 -11.30
N ALA A 223 7.27 -35.88 -10.78
CA ALA A 223 7.74 -37.01 -11.58
C ALA A 223 6.69 -37.48 -12.61
N ARG A 224 5.40 -37.50 -12.24
CA ARG A 224 4.31 -37.79 -13.19
C ARG A 224 4.16 -36.74 -14.28
N LEU A 225 4.32 -35.47 -13.94
CA LEU A 225 4.23 -34.36 -14.91
C LEU A 225 5.44 -34.31 -15.86
N LEU A 226 6.62 -34.74 -15.41
CA LEU A 226 7.80 -34.86 -16.28
C LEU A 226 7.65 -36.03 -17.27
N HIS A 227 7.19 -37.20 -16.83
CA HIS A 227 6.92 -38.31 -17.76
C HIS A 227 5.77 -38.01 -18.74
N GLN A 228 4.73 -37.31 -18.30
CA GLN A 228 3.65 -36.90 -19.20
C GLN A 228 4.09 -35.86 -20.26
N GLY A 229 5.22 -35.17 -20.04
CA GLY A 229 5.81 -34.23 -21.01
C GLY A 229 6.73 -34.91 -22.04
N ASP A 230 7.28 -36.08 -21.74
CA ASP A 230 8.10 -36.86 -22.67
C ASP A 230 7.27 -37.84 -23.52
N ASP A 231 6.08 -38.24 -23.06
CA ASP A 231 5.18 -39.16 -23.77
C ASP A 231 4.39 -38.49 -24.94
N GLU A 232 4.53 -37.18 -25.16
CA GLU A 232 3.95 -36.50 -26.34
C GLU A 232 4.86 -36.54 -27.59
N GLU A 233 6.11 -37.00 -27.49
CA GLU A 233 7.03 -37.12 -28.65
C GLU A 233 7.27 -38.57 -29.16
N GLU A 234 6.80 -39.61 -28.47
CA GLU A 234 6.90 -41.00 -28.96
C GLU A 234 5.54 -41.72 -28.91
N MET A 235 4.64 -41.32 -29.81
CA MET A 235 3.56 -42.21 -30.25
C MET A 235 4.11 -43.14 -31.33
N GLU A 236 4.60 -44.33 -30.94
CA GLU A 236 4.47 -45.56 -31.73
C GLU A 236 4.87 -46.80 -30.91
N GLU A 237 3.91 -47.75 -30.83
CA GLU A 237 4.06 -49.17 -30.47
C GLU A 237 4.44 -49.54 -29.01
N GLU A 238 3.49 -50.04 -28.22
CA GLU A 238 3.24 -51.49 -28.07
C GLU A 238 2.12 -51.76 -27.04
N ASN A 239 1.30 -52.77 -27.35
CA ASN A 239 0.11 -53.20 -26.63
C ASN A 239 0.46 -54.31 -25.62
N VAL A 240 0.29 -54.12 -24.31
CA VAL A 240 0.07 -55.24 -23.37
C VAL A 240 -0.84 -54.84 -22.20
N THR A 241 -1.84 -55.71 -21.99
CA THR A 241 -2.92 -55.79 -21.01
C THR A 241 -2.52 -56.17 -19.57
N SER A 242 -3.47 -55.93 -18.65
CA SER A 242 -3.66 -56.50 -17.28
C SER A 242 -3.00 -55.72 -16.12
N GLU A 243 -3.61 -55.49 -14.94
CA GLU A 243 -4.81 -56.03 -14.30
C GLU A 243 -5.26 -55.14 -13.10
N SER A 244 -6.54 -55.27 -12.76
CA SER A 244 -7.34 -54.77 -11.63
C SER A 244 -6.69 -54.59 -10.24
N SER A 245 -7.04 -53.52 -9.52
CA SER A 245 -7.57 -53.65 -8.14
C SER A 245 -8.32 -52.39 -7.64
N SER A 246 -9.63 -52.58 -7.45
CA SER A 246 -10.52 -52.08 -6.40
C SER A 246 -10.52 -50.58 -6.01
N ASP A 247 -11.65 -49.98 -6.39
CA ASP A 247 -12.37 -48.88 -5.75
C ASP A 247 -12.18 -48.75 -4.23
N GLU A 248 -11.70 -47.58 -3.81
CA GLU A 248 -12.04 -47.02 -2.50
C GLU A 248 -12.39 -45.54 -2.71
N ALA A 249 -13.68 -45.26 -2.89
CA ALA A 249 -14.24 -43.92 -2.92
C ALA A 249 -14.17 -43.31 -1.52
N VAL A 250 -13.03 -42.72 -1.17
CA VAL A 250 -12.89 -41.86 0.01
C VAL A 250 -13.48 -40.51 -0.33
N LEU A 251 -14.64 -40.21 0.28
CA LEU A 251 -15.31 -38.92 0.26
C LEU A 251 -14.31 -37.80 0.61
N GLU A 252 -13.98 -36.97 -0.37
CA GLU A 252 -13.23 -35.72 -0.19
C GLU A 252 -14.04 -34.74 0.67
N PRO A 253 -13.50 -34.20 1.77
CA PRO A 253 -13.88 -32.87 2.17
C PRO A 253 -13.22 -31.89 1.21
N ALA A 254 -14.01 -31.21 0.38
CA ALA A 254 -13.57 -30.12 -0.47
C ALA A 254 -13.01 -28.97 0.40
N TYR A 255 -11.73 -29.06 0.75
CA TYR A 255 -10.97 -27.96 1.32
C TYR A 255 -10.43 -27.14 0.13
N THR A 256 -11.15 -26.08 -0.21
CA THR A 256 -10.71 -25.03 -1.13
C THR A 256 -9.65 -24.16 -0.46
N GLY A 257 -8.54 -24.77 -0.07
CA GLY A 257 -7.34 -24.10 0.43
C GLY A 257 -6.20 -24.34 -0.55
N THR A 258 -5.84 -23.34 -1.35
CA THR A 258 -4.60 -23.38 -2.12
C THR A 258 -3.45 -23.50 -1.12
N GLY A 259 -2.85 -24.68 -0.97
CA GLY A 259 -1.86 -25.04 0.06
C GLY A 259 -0.52 -24.27 0.00
N ARG A 260 -0.57 -22.95 -0.18
CA ARG A 260 0.56 -22.02 -0.23
C ARG A 260 0.96 -21.51 1.16
N GLU A 261 0.08 -21.57 2.16
CA GLU A 261 0.35 -21.09 3.51
C GLU A 261 1.26 -22.02 4.33
N LEU A 262 1.45 -23.27 3.90
CA LEU A 262 2.39 -24.21 4.53
C LEU A 262 3.83 -24.09 4.00
N ARG A 263 4.09 -23.17 3.06
CA ARG A 263 5.40 -23.04 2.41
C ARG A 263 6.43 -22.28 3.27
N GLU A 264 6.00 -21.57 4.30
CA GLU A 264 6.84 -20.62 5.05
C GLU A 264 6.90 -20.85 6.56
N VAL A 265 6.16 -21.81 7.10
CA VAL A 265 6.16 -22.04 8.55
C VAL A 265 7.13 -23.17 8.84
N ALA A 266 8.35 -22.83 9.30
CA ALA A 266 9.40 -23.78 9.68
C ALA A 266 9.37 -24.15 11.17
N THR A 267 8.43 -23.59 11.95
CA THR A 267 8.26 -23.85 13.40
C THR A 267 6.79 -23.75 13.80
N LEU A 268 6.36 -24.48 14.83
CA LEU A 268 5.02 -24.37 15.41
C LEU A 268 4.72 -22.89 15.79
N PRO A 269 3.58 -22.30 15.37
CA PRO A 269 3.25 -20.93 15.76
C PRO A 269 2.80 -20.88 17.23
N ASP A 270 3.56 -20.18 18.07
CA ASP A 270 3.37 -20.16 19.53
C ASP A 270 2.07 -19.49 20.03
N ALA A 271 1.36 -18.71 19.21
CA ALA A 271 0.04 -18.18 19.54
C ALA A 271 -0.69 -17.61 18.31
N LEU A 272 -2.02 -17.55 18.38
CA LEU A 272 -2.82 -16.71 17.48
C LEU A 272 -2.33 -15.26 17.61
N PRO A 273 -2.22 -14.50 16.49
CA PRO A 273 -1.82 -13.10 16.55
C PRO A 273 -2.78 -12.37 17.48
N SER A 274 -2.26 -11.88 18.61
CA SER A 274 -3.06 -11.07 19.52
C SER A 274 -3.55 -9.86 18.72
N ALA A 275 -4.86 -9.68 18.65
CA ALA A 275 -5.47 -8.53 18.00
C ALA A 275 -4.90 -7.26 18.64
N GLY A 276 -3.88 -6.69 18.01
CA GLY A 276 -3.18 -5.52 18.51
C GLY A 276 -4.14 -4.35 18.71
N ALA A 277 -3.67 -3.34 19.43
CA ALA A 277 -4.45 -2.13 19.78
C ALA A 277 -5.16 -1.45 18.58
N GLY A 278 -4.73 -1.73 17.34
CA GLY A 278 -5.37 -1.27 16.11
C GLY A 278 -6.82 -1.73 15.90
N VAL A 279 -7.19 -2.95 16.33
CA VAL A 279 -8.59 -3.41 16.20
C VAL A 279 -9.51 -2.62 17.13
N GLY A 280 -9.01 -2.25 18.31
CA GLY A 280 -9.72 -1.37 19.25
C GLY A 280 -9.92 0.04 18.70
N ALA A 281 -8.91 0.59 18.01
CA ALA A 281 -9.01 1.90 17.36
C ALA A 281 -10.01 1.89 16.18
N MET A 282 -10.03 0.82 15.37
CA MET A 282 -11.04 0.65 14.31
C MET A 282 -12.46 0.50 14.90
N GLY A 283 -12.62 -0.25 15.99
CA GLY A 283 -13.89 -0.37 16.69
C GLY A 283 -14.40 0.97 17.23
N LEU A 284 -13.52 1.78 17.84
CA LEU A 284 -13.87 3.11 18.35
C LEU A 284 -14.25 4.09 17.24
N THR A 285 -13.54 4.11 16.12
CA THR A 285 -13.87 5.00 14.99
C THR A 285 -15.20 4.62 14.33
N LEU A 286 -15.48 3.32 14.17
CA LEU A 286 -16.78 2.82 13.71
C LEU A 286 -17.89 3.20 14.68
N PHE A 287 -17.68 3.02 15.98
CA PHE A 287 -18.64 3.38 17.02
C PHE A 287 -18.95 4.89 17.01
N LEU A 288 -17.92 5.75 16.97
CA LEU A 288 -18.08 7.20 16.93
C LEU A 288 -18.78 7.67 15.64
N SER A 289 -18.43 7.09 14.50
CA SER A 289 -19.07 7.42 13.22
C SER A 289 -20.55 7.02 13.20
N TYR A 290 -20.89 5.87 13.79
CA TYR A 290 -22.26 5.39 13.95
C TYR A 290 -23.07 6.30 14.88
N CYS A 291 -22.51 6.68 16.04
CA CYS A 291 -23.14 7.64 16.95
C CYS A 291 -23.36 9.02 16.30
N GLY A 292 -22.40 9.50 15.50
CA GLY A 292 -22.54 10.76 14.75
C GLY A 292 -23.68 10.71 13.74
N LEU A 293 -23.80 9.61 12.99
CA LEU A 293 -24.89 9.40 12.03
C LEU A 293 -26.26 9.28 12.70
N LEU A 294 -26.35 8.59 13.85
CA LEU A 294 -27.58 8.50 14.63
C LEU A 294 -28.00 9.87 15.18
N HIS A 295 -27.07 10.65 15.71
CA HIS A 295 -27.35 12.00 16.20
C HIS A 295 -27.86 12.93 15.08
N GLN A 296 -27.26 12.84 13.89
CA GLN A 296 -27.70 13.62 12.73
C GLN A 296 -29.09 13.19 12.24
N ARG A 297 -29.43 11.90 12.32
CA ARG A 297 -30.78 11.39 12.00
C ARG A 297 -31.82 11.80 13.04
N ALA A 298 -31.47 11.80 14.32
CA ALA A 298 -32.36 12.27 15.39
C ALA A 298 -32.70 13.77 15.24
N LYS A 299 -31.70 14.60 14.91
CA LYS A 299 -31.88 16.05 14.71
C LYS A 299 -32.72 16.40 13.47
N LYS A 300 -32.88 15.48 12.52
CA LYS A 300 -33.74 15.67 11.33
C LYS A 300 -35.19 15.24 11.54
N ARG A 301 -35.52 14.59 12.66
CA ARG A 301 -36.88 14.14 13.00
C ARG A 301 -37.61 15.06 13.98
N VAL A 302 -36.92 16.05 14.55
CA VAL A 302 -37.48 17.15 15.36
C VAL A 302 -37.48 18.40 14.50
#